data_AF-A0A413QP79-F1
#
_entry.id   AF-A0A413QP79-F1
#
_cell.length_a   1.000
_cell.length_b   1.000
_cell.length_c   1.000
_cell.angle_alpha   90.00
_cell.angle_beta   90.00
_cell.angle_gamma   90.00
#
_symmetry.space_group_name_H-M   'P 1'
#
loop_
_entity.id
_entity.type
_entity.pdbx_description
1 polymer ?
#
loop_
_entity_poly.entity_id
_entity_poly.type
_entity_poly.pdbx_seq_one_letter_code
_entity_poly.pdbx_strand_id
1 'polypeptide(L)'
;MDTILALREKRKNLWDAAKAFLDMARDENGMVSAEDAARYDKMEEDVVNLGKEIDRLERQQRMDADMAKPTSSPITEQPGAGNQAPEKKGRASMAYQKAFWDSIRHKNFIDVQNALSIGTDADGGYLVPDEFEHQLIDKLQEENFFRSLATVIHTSGDR
;
A
#
# COMPACT_ATOMS: atom_id res chain seq x y z
N MET A 1 -5.90 -12.85 -8.00
CA MET A 1 -4.61 -13.50 -8.30
C MET A 1 -4.26 -13.11 -9.72
N ASP A 2 -3.29 -12.23 -9.89
CA ASP A 2 -3.01 -11.57 -11.16
C ASP A 2 -2.58 -12.57 -12.22
N THR A 3 -3.30 -12.58 -13.34
CA THR A 3 -3.06 -13.45 -14.50
C THR A 3 -1.62 -13.35 -15.02
N ILE A 4 -1.00 -12.17 -14.89
CA ILE A 4 0.40 -11.93 -15.24
C ILE A 4 1.37 -12.72 -14.35
N LEU A 5 1.09 -12.86 -13.05
CA LEU A 5 1.93 -13.64 -12.15
C LEU A 5 1.90 -15.12 -12.54
N ALA A 6 0.73 -15.67 -12.84
CA ALA A 6 0.60 -17.05 -13.31
C ALA A 6 1.33 -17.30 -14.64
N LEU A 7 1.31 -16.34 -15.58
CA LEU A 7 2.07 -16.43 -16.84
C LEU A 7 3.58 -16.34 -16.62
N ARG A 8 4.04 -15.50 -15.69
CA ARG A 8 5.46 -15.40 -15.30
C ARG A 8 5.95 -16.71 -14.66
N GLU A 9 5.14 -17.34 -13.81
CA GLU A 9 5.44 -18.65 -13.24
C GLU A 9 5.54 -19.73 -14.33
N LYS A 10 4.60 -19.76 -15.28
CA LYS A 10 4.67 -20.68 -16.43
C LYS A 10 5.92 -20.47 -17.27
N ARG A 11 6.28 -19.22 -17.57
CA ARG A 11 7.50 -18.87 -18.32
C ARG A 11 8.76 -19.33 -17.57
N LYS A 12 8.81 -19.12 -16.26
CA LYS A 12 9.92 -19.59 -15.41
C LYS A 12 10.03 -21.11 -15.46
N ASN A 13 8.93 -21.83 -15.27
CA ASN A 13 8.95 -23.30 -15.28
C ASN A 13 9.39 -23.87 -16.64
N LEU A 14 8.95 -23.28 -17.76
CA LEU A 14 9.40 -23.67 -19.10
C LEU A 14 10.88 -23.36 -19.32
N TRP A 15 11.37 -22.23 -18.83
CA TRP A 15 12.78 -21.87 -18.91
C TRP A 15 13.67 -22.81 -18.08
N ASP A 16 13.23 -23.15 -16.87
CA ASP A 16 13.93 -24.09 -16.00
C ASP A 16 13.91 -25.51 -16.60
N ALA A 17 12.81 -25.91 -17.25
CA ALA A 17 12.74 -27.17 -18.01
C ALA A 17 13.65 -27.16 -19.24
N ALA A 18 13.71 -26.05 -19.99
CA ALA A 18 14.60 -25.92 -21.15
C ALA A 18 16.08 -25.99 -20.76
N LYS A 19 16.46 -25.40 -19.62
CA LYS A 19 17.80 -25.54 -19.04
C LYS A 19 18.11 -26.97 -18.62
N ALA A 20 17.20 -27.60 -17.87
CA ALA A 20 17.38 -28.99 -17.44
C ALA A 20 17.49 -29.94 -18.65
N PHE A 21 16.74 -29.66 -19.71
CA PHE A 21 16.82 -30.40 -20.97
C PHE A 21 18.17 -30.21 -21.66
N LEU A 22 18.69 -28.98 -21.73
CA LEU A 22 20.03 -28.69 -22.26
C LEU A 22 21.14 -29.36 -21.44
N ASP A 23 21.00 -29.40 -20.12
CA ASP A 23 21.96 -30.04 -19.22
C ASP A 23 21.93 -31.58 -19.36
N MET A 24 20.77 -32.18 -19.64
CA MET A 24 20.65 -33.62 -19.93
C MET A 24 21.05 -33.99 -21.35
N ALA A 25 20.78 -33.14 -22.33
CA ALA A 25 21.05 -33.39 -23.75
C ALA A 25 22.52 -33.13 -24.15
N ARG A 26 23.34 -32.61 -23.23
CA ARG A 26 24.79 -32.49 -23.40
C ARG A 26 25.46 -33.82 -23.05
N ASP A 27 25.89 -34.55 -24.07
CA ASP A 27 26.79 -35.71 -23.89
C ASP A 27 28.19 -35.27 -23.42
N GLU A 28 29.02 -36.25 -23.00
CA GLU A 28 30.42 -36.04 -22.55
C GLU A 28 31.30 -35.26 -23.56
N ASN A 29 30.88 -35.18 -24.83
CA ASN A 29 31.56 -34.45 -25.92
C ASN A 29 30.98 -33.05 -26.18
N GLY A 30 29.98 -32.59 -25.41
CA GLY A 30 29.37 -31.27 -25.54
C GLY A 30 28.50 -31.08 -26.80
N MET A 31 28.13 -32.17 -27.48
CA MET A 31 27.30 -32.16 -28.69
C MET A 31 25.86 -32.52 -28.34
N VAL A 32 24.90 -31.79 -28.93
CA VAL A 32 23.46 -32.04 -28.79
C VAL A 32 22.95 -32.70 -30.06
N SER A 33 22.13 -33.76 -29.92
CA SER A 33 21.47 -34.44 -31.04
C SER A 33 20.62 -33.46 -31.88
N ALA A 34 20.52 -33.69 -33.19
CA ALA A 34 19.67 -32.88 -34.07
C ALA A 34 18.18 -32.93 -33.66
N GLU A 35 17.72 -34.03 -33.05
CA GLU A 35 16.36 -34.16 -32.53
C GLU A 35 16.15 -33.34 -31.24
N ASP A 36 17.18 -33.27 -30.40
CA ASP A 36 17.14 -32.51 -29.16
C ASP A 36 17.27 -31.01 -29.41
N ALA A 37 18.07 -30.60 -30.41
CA ALA A 37 18.11 -29.22 -30.88
C ALA A 37 16.73 -28.74 -31.33
N ALA A 38 16.01 -29.54 -32.13
CA ALA A 38 14.66 -29.19 -32.59
C ALA A 38 13.62 -29.12 -31.45
N ARG A 39 13.80 -29.89 -30.37
CA ARG A 39 12.96 -29.78 -29.16
C ARG A 39 13.27 -28.51 -28.38
N TYR A 40 14.54 -28.17 -28.26
CA TYR A 40 14.99 -26.97 -27.56
C TYR A 40 14.51 -25.70 -28.28
N ASP A 41 14.61 -25.64 -29.61
CA ASP A 41 14.13 -24.51 -30.42
C ASP A 41 12.63 -24.25 -30.18
N LYS A 42 11.81 -25.31 -30.05
CA LYS A 42 10.39 -25.19 -29.72
C LYS A 42 10.17 -24.64 -28.31
N MET A 43 10.96 -25.09 -27.33
CA MET A 43 10.87 -24.57 -25.96
C MET A 43 11.29 -23.10 -25.89
N GLU A 44 12.31 -22.68 -26.65
CA GLU A 44 12.69 -21.27 -26.76
C GLU A 44 11.56 -20.44 -27.38
N GLU A 45 10.94 -20.94 -28.46
CA GLU A 45 9.81 -20.27 -29.10
C GLU A 45 8.63 -20.07 -28.11
N ASP A 46 8.31 -21.10 -27.32
CA ASP A 46 7.27 -21.03 -26.28
C ASP A 46 7.60 -20.01 -25.18
N VAL A 47 8.85 -19.96 -24.72
CA VAL A 47 9.32 -18.98 -23.71
C VAL A 47 9.24 -17.55 -24.27
N VAL A 48 9.62 -17.36 -25.53
CA VAL A 48 9.54 -16.06 -26.22
C VAL A 48 8.09 -15.63 -26.42
N ASN A 49 7.21 -16.55 -26.81
CA ASN A 49 5.78 -16.26 -27.02
C ASN A 49 5.09 -15.87 -25.70
N LEU A 50 5.36 -16.59 -24.60
CA LEU A 50 4.87 -16.21 -23.27
C LEU A 50 5.42 -14.86 -22.82
N GLY A 51 6.69 -14.55 -23.12
CA GLY A 51 7.28 -13.23 -22.86
C GLY A 51 6.53 -12.11 -23.58
N LYS A 52 6.26 -12.28 -24.88
CA LYS A 52 5.51 -11.30 -25.69
C LYS A 52 4.09 -11.09 -25.16
N GLU A 53 3.44 -12.15 -24.67
CA GLU A 53 2.10 -12.06 -24.11
C GLU A 53 2.08 -11.30 -22.77
N ILE A 54 3.04 -11.58 -21.90
CA ILE A 54 3.24 -10.82 -20.64
C ILE A 54 3.45 -9.33 -20.94
N ASP A 55 4.32 -8.99 -21.90
CA ASP A 55 4.60 -7.59 -22.26
C ASP A 55 3.37 -6.86 -22.84
N ARG A 56 2.44 -7.58 -23.48
CA ARG A 56 1.17 -7.00 -23.96
C ARG A 56 0.24 -6.70 -22.77
N LEU A 57 0.09 -7.67 -21.87
CA LEU A 57 -0.76 -7.51 -20.69
C LEU A 57 -0.24 -6.43 -19.74
N GLU A 58 1.08 -6.35 -19.55
CA GLU A 58 1.69 -5.29 -18.73
C GLU A 58 1.49 -3.90 -19.34
N ARG A 59 1.54 -3.79 -20.68
CA ARG A 59 1.23 -2.54 -21.36
C ARG A 59 -0.23 -2.13 -21.18
N GLN A 60 -1.15 -3.07 -21.30
CA GLN A 60 -2.58 -2.82 -21.03
C GLN A 60 -2.78 -2.35 -19.60
N GLN A 61 -2.25 -3.08 -18.61
CA GLN A 61 -2.36 -2.69 -17.20
C GLN A 61 -1.74 -1.32 -16.90
N ARG A 62 -0.62 -0.98 -17.53
CA ARG A 62 -0.03 0.37 -17.38
C ARG A 62 -0.93 1.44 -17.95
N MET A 63 -1.47 1.24 -19.15
CA MET A 63 -2.40 2.19 -19.78
C MET A 63 -3.67 2.33 -18.94
N ASP A 64 -4.25 1.23 -18.47
CA ASP A 64 -5.43 1.24 -17.62
C ASP A 64 -5.15 1.94 -16.28
N ALA A 65 -3.99 1.70 -15.67
CA ALA A 65 -3.58 2.39 -14.45
C ALA A 65 -3.35 3.89 -14.69
N ASP A 66 -2.79 4.27 -15.84
CA ASP A 66 -2.61 5.67 -16.22
C ASP A 66 -3.95 6.36 -16.50
N MET A 67 -4.90 5.67 -17.13
CA MET A 67 -6.26 6.18 -17.36
C MET A 67 -7.10 6.23 -16.07
N ALA A 68 -6.86 5.31 -15.13
CA ALA A 68 -7.51 5.29 -13.83
C ALA A 68 -6.95 6.34 -12.85
N LYS A 69 -5.81 6.98 -13.17
CA LYS A 69 -5.30 8.08 -12.36
C LYS A 69 -6.32 9.23 -12.40
N PRO A 70 -6.72 9.78 -11.24
CA PRO A 70 -7.61 10.92 -11.20
C PRO A 70 -7.00 12.08 -11.98
N THR A 71 -7.74 12.62 -12.95
CA THR A 71 -7.33 13.75 -13.80
C THR A 71 -7.16 15.05 -13.03
N SER A 72 -7.75 15.13 -11.84
CA SER A 72 -7.51 16.23 -10.90
C SER A 72 -6.91 15.68 -9.62
N SER A 73 -5.69 16.08 -9.30
CA SER A 73 -5.24 16.08 -7.91
C SER A 73 -6.21 16.96 -7.11
N PRO A 74 -6.80 16.48 -6.00
CA PRO A 74 -7.59 17.34 -5.14
C PRO A 74 -6.73 18.55 -4.77
N ILE A 75 -7.29 19.76 -4.91
CA ILE A 75 -6.65 20.96 -4.39
C ILE A 75 -6.69 20.83 -2.87
N THR A 76 -5.61 20.31 -2.30
CA THR A 76 -5.41 20.22 -0.84
C THR A 76 -4.85 21.52 -0.28
N GLU A 77 -4.67 22.56 -1.10
CA GLU A 77 -4.27 23.87 -0.64
C GLU A 77 -5.44 24.53 0.09
N GLN A 78 -5.27 24.77 1.39
CA GLN A 78 -6.16 25.64 2.14
C GLN A 78 -6.08 27.05 1.56
N PRO A 79 -7.22 27.68 1.20
CA PRO A 79 -7.22 29.05 0.72
C PRO A 79 -6.67 29.99 1.81
N GLY A 80 -5.47 30.53 1.59
CA GLY A 80 -4.77 31.42 2.52
C GLY A 80 -3.32 31.02 2.85
N ALA A 81 -2.91 29.79 2.58
CA ALA A 81 -1.52 29.35 2.78
C ALA A 81 -0.66 29.71 1.56
N GLY A 82 -0.26 30.98 1.44
CA GLY A 82 0.51 31.47 0.30
C GLY A 82 1.80 30.67 0.06
N ASN A 83 1.95 30.06 -1.13
CA ASN A 83 3.17 29.44 -1.66
C ASN A 83 4.13 28.83 -0.63
N GLN A 84 3.62 28.08 0.34
CA GLN A 84 4.49 27.35 1.26
C GLN A 84 4.88 26.06 0.56
N ALA A 85 6.18 25.92 0.28
CA ALA A 85 6.77 24.71 -0.27
C ALA A 85 6.21 23.49 0.49
N PRO A 86 5.96 22.35 -0.19
CA PRO A 86 5.30 21.21 0.41
C PRO A 86 5.98 20.85 1.74
N GLU A 87 5.21 20.88 2.82
CA GLU A 87 5.73 20.59 4.16
C GLU A 87 6.41 19.22 4.14
N LYS A 88 7.74 19.23 4.26
CA LYS A 88 8.52 18.00 4.28
C LYS A 88 8.14 17.24 5.54
N LYS A 89 7.56 16.04 5.40
CA LYS A 89 7.10 15.21 6.52
C LYS A 89 8.21 14.29 7.05
N GLY A 90 8.11 13.89 8.31
CA GLY A 90 9.01 12.92 8.95
C GLY A 90 10.42 13.47 9.20
N ARG A 91 11.46 12.67 8.86
CA ARG A 91 12.87 13.03 9.10
C ARG A 91 13.37 14.22 8.26
N ALA A 92 12.70 14.50 7.15
CA ALA A 92 12.99 15.63 6.29
C ALA A 92 12.30 16.93 6.78
N SER A 93 11.48 16.85 7.84
CA SER A 93 10.83 18.01 8.43
C SER A 93 11.82 18.92 9.14
N MET A 94 11.57 20.22 9.07
CA MET A 94 12.37 21.21 9.79
C MET A 94 12.25 21.02 11.32
N ALA A 95 11.08 20.55 11.80
CA ALA A 95 10.85 20.21 13.20
C ALA A 95 11.79 19.10 13.69
N TYR A 96 11.92 18.01 12.92
CA TYR A 96 12.84 16.92 13.24
C TYR A 96 14.30 17.39 13.24
N GLN A 97 14.69 18.17 12.23
CA GLN A 97 16.05 18.70 12.14
C GLN A 97 16.39 19.59 13.34
N LYS A 98 15.46 20.45 13.76
CA LYS A 98 15.63 21.30 14.95
C LYS A 98 15.79 20.47 16.23
N ALA A 99 14.87 19.53 16.46
CA ALA A 99 14.90 18.65 17.64
C ALA A 99 16.19 17.82 17.71
N PHE A 100 16.69 17.32 16.58
CA PHE A 100 17.96 16.60 16.50
C PHE A 100 19.14 17.47 16.97
N TRP A 101 19.27 18.69 16.43
CA TRP A 101 20.35 19.60 16.84
C TRP A 101 20.22 20.08 18.28
N ASP A 102 19.00 20.25 18.78
CA ASP A 102 18.75 20.62 20.18
C ASP A 102 19.17 19.48 21.13
N SER A 103 18.87 18.22 20.79
CA SER A 103 19.30 17.06 21.59
C SER A 103 20.82 16.90 21.66
N ILE A 104 21.54 17.24 20.58
CA ILE A 104 23.00 17.18 20.55
C ILE A 104 23.60 18.31 21.40
N ARG A 105 23.01 19.50 21.38
CA ARG A 105 23.49 20.67 22.14
C ARG A 105 23.20 20.54 23.63
N HIS A 106 22.10 19.91 24.02
CA HIS A 106 21.70 19.75 25.42
C HIS A 106 22.07 18.36 25.94
N LYS A 107 23.34 18.20 26.35
CA LYS A 107 23.86 16.99 26.98
C LYS A 107 23.23 16.80 28.36
N ASN A 108 22.13 16.04 28.42
CA ASN A 108 21.34 15.57 29.59
C ASN A 108 19.83 15.91 29.57
N PHE A 109 19.26 16.36 28.44
CA PHE A 109 17.83 16.63 28.36
C PHE A 109 17.18 15.72 27.30
N ILE A 110 16.37 14.74 27.75
CA ILE A 110 15.52 13.95 26.86
C ILE A 110 14.19 14.71 26.75
N ASP A 111 14.14 15.63 25.79
CA ASP A 111 12.89 16.30 25.44
C ASP A 111 12.09 15.43 24.46
N VAL A 112 11.04 14.78 24.95
CA VAL A 112 10.18 13.94 24.11
C VAL A 112 9.17 14.82 23.39
N GLN A 113 9.63 15.42 22.28
CA GLN A 113 8.84 16.32 21.43
C GLN A 113 7.75 15.62 20.58
N ASN A 114 7.57 14.31 20.76
CA ASN A 114 6.62 13.49 20.02
C ASN A 114 5.82 12.58 20.98
N ALA A 115 5.41 13.12 22.13
CA ALA A 115 4.29 12.52 22.83
C ALA A 115 3.06 12.68 21.93
N LEU A 116 2.36 11.60 21.61
CA LEU A 116 0.98 11.68 21.14
C LEU A 116 0.20 12.42 22.24
N SER A 117 0.14 13.74 22.15
CA SER A 117 -0.71 14.55 23.00
C SER A 117 -2.12 14.32 22.47
N ILE A 118 -2.96 13.68 23.27
CA ILE A 118 -4.41 13.72 23.06
C ILE A 118 -4.75 15.21 23.02
N GLY A 119 -5.25 15.68 21.88
CA GLY A 119 -5.36 17.10 21.56
C GLY A 119 -5.95 17.90 22.72
N THR A 120 -5.21 18.89 23.19
CA THR A 120 -5.73 19.93 24.08
C THR A 120 -6.70 20.79 23.28
N ASP A 121 -7.85 21.12 23.89
CA ASP A 121 -9.04 21.85 23.37
C ASP A 121 -8.79 23.20 22.66
N ALA A 122 -7.54 23.61 22.48
CA ALA A 122 -7.16 24.95 22.04
C ALA A 122 -7.23 25.17 20.51
N ASP A 123 -7.24 24.14 19.68
CA ASP A 123 -7.21 24.26 18.20
C ASP A 123 -8.50 23.77 17.50
N GLY A 124 -9.64 23.82 18.20
CA GLY A 124 -10.94 23.48 17.62
C GLY A 124 -11.29 22.01 17.79
N GLY A 125 -11.54 21.62 19.04
CA GLY A 125 -12.29 20.41 19.36
C GLY A 125 -13.61 20.41 18.59
N TYR A 126 -13.98 19.22 18.10
CA TYR A 126 -15.14 18.97 17.25
C TYR A 126 -16.34 19.87 17.60
N LEU A 127 -16.79 20.70 16.64
CA LEU A 127 -18.08 21.42 16.64
C LEU A 127 -19.25 20.42 16.51
N VAL A 128 -19.26 19.40 17.36
CA VAL A 128 -20.43 18.56 17.58
C VAL A 128 -21.10 19.19 18.80
N PRO A 129 -22.24 19.87 18.64
CA PRO A 129 -23.02 20.28 19.81
C PRO A 129 -23.30 19.05 20.66
N ASP A 130 -23.15 19.14 21.98
CA ASP A 130 -23.41 18.02 22.91
C ASP A 130 -24.81 17.40 22.67
N GLU A 131 -25.74 18.21 22.18
CA GLU A 131 -27.08 17.80 21.75
C GLU A 131 -27.09 16.71 20.66
N PHE A 132 -26.06 16.65 19.81
CA PHE A 132 -25.98 15.67 18.72
C PHE A 132 -25.59 14.27 19.23
N GLU A 133 -24.83 14.17 20.31
CA GLU A 133 -24.54 12.87 20.96
C GLU A 133 -25.85 12.23 21.48
N HIS A 134 -26.69 13.03 22.13
CA HIS A 134 -28.00 12.56 22.62
C HIS A 134 -28.93 12.15 21.48
N GLN A 135 -29.02 12.95 20.41
CA GLN A 135 -29.85 12.60 19.25
C GLN A 135 -29.39 11.31 18.56
N LEU A 136 -28.08 11.07 18.50
CA LEU A 136 -27.53 9.84 17.91
C LEU A 136 -27.86 8.62 18.78
N ILE A 137 -27.65 8.74 20.09
CA ILE A 137 -27.95 7.67 21.05
C ILE A 137 -29.44 7.33 21.01
N ASP A 138 -30.33 8.33 21.01
CA ASP A 138 -31.78 8.12 20.99
C ASP A 138 -32.22 7.38 19.72
N LYS A 139 -31.73 7.79 18.54
CA LYS A 139 -32.04 7.07 17.28
C LYS A 139 -31.46 5.65 17.24
N LEU A 140 -30.27 5.45 17.80
CA LEU A 140 -29.65 4.13 17.87
C LEU A 140 -30.35 3.19 18.87
N GLN A 141 -31.07 3.74 19.86
CA GLN A 141 -31.89 2.92 20.76
C GLN A 141 -33.11 2.33 20.04
N GLU A 142 -33.73 3.08 19.13
CA GLU A 142 -34.90 2.63 18.37
C GLU A 142 -34.56 1.49 17.39
N GLU A 143 -33.37 1.54 16.76
CA GLU A 143 -32.94 0.53 15.78
C GLU A 143 -32.41 -0.78 16.42
N ASN A 144 -32.02 -0.76 17.69
CA ASN A 144 -31.38 -1.93 18.31
C ASN A 144 -32.42 -2.86 18.97
N PHE A 145 -33.02 -3.74 18.17
CA PHE A 145 -34.07 -4.66 18.64
C PHE A 145 -33.67 -5.51 19.86
N PHE A 146 -32.38 -5.87 20.01
CA PHE A 146 -31.87 -6.60 21.16
C PHE A 146 -32.05 -5.85 22.49
N ARG A 147 -32.06 -4.51 22.46
CA ARG A 147 -32.26 -3.69 23.67
C ARG A 147 -33.68 -3.79 24.22
N SER A 148 -34.68 -4.03 23.34
CA SER A 148 -36.07 -4.27 23.75
C SER A 148 -36.27 -5.60 24.50
N LEU A 149 -35.36 -6.56 24.30
CA LEU A 149 -35.40 -7.89 24.89
C LEU A 149 -34.52 -8.02 26.15
N ALA A 150 -33.69 -7.01 26.43
CA ALA A 150 -32.71 -7.05 27.51
C ALA A 150 -33.06 -6.08 28.66
N THR A 151 -32.69 -6.45 29.88
CA THR A 151 -32.88 -5.60 31.06
C THR A 151 -31.81 -4.52 31.12
N VAL A 152 -32.20 -3.24 31.00
CA VAL A 152 -31.28 -2.10 31.04
C VAL A 152 -31.04 -1.66 32.48
N ILE A 153 -29.78 -1.68 32.93
CA ILE A 153 -29.36 -1.19 34.24
C ILE A 153 -28.64 0.15 34.06
N HIS A 154 -29.15 1.21 34.68
CA HIS A 154 -28.53 2.54 34.65
C HIS A 154 -27.57 2.66 35.84
N THR A 155 -26.28 2.76 35.57
CA THR A 155 -25.26 3.04 36.59
C THR A 155 -24.94 4.52 36.58
N SER A 156 -25.19 5.21 37.69
CA SER A 156 -24.79 6.60 37.92
C SER A 156 -23.27 6.67 38.14
N GLY A 157 -22.51 6.51 37.06
CA GLY A 157 -21.08 6.79 37.03
C GLY A 157 -20.89 8.17 36.42
N ASP A 158 -20.51 9.11 37.27
CA ASP A 158 -20.13 10.49 36.98
C ASP A 158 -19.17 10.57 35.76
N ARG A 159 -19.41 11.52 34.85
CA ARG A 159 -18.52 11.91 33.75
C ARG A 159 -18.13 13.36 33.94
#